data_AF-A0A540V3H9-F1
#
_entry.id   AF-A0A540V3H9-F1
#
_cell.length_a   1.000
_cell.length_b   1.000
_cell.length_c   1.000
_cell.angle_alpha   90.00
_cell.angle_beta   90.00
_cell.angle_gamma   90.00
#
_symmetry.space_group_name_H-M   'P 1'
#
loop_
_entity.id
_entity.type
_entity.pdbx_description
1 polymer ?
#
loop_
_entity_poly.entity_id
_entity_poly.type
_entity_poly.pdbx_seq_one_letter_code
_entity_poly.pdbx_strand_id
1 'polypeptide(L)' 'ARETGLSREQLYRSFSERGNPTLKTLLAVTRALGVDLTTRPHEPSAVFERSSVD' A
#
# COMPACT_ATOMS: atom_id res chain seq x y z
N ALA A 1 -14.25 -0.37 -10.12
CA ALA A 1 -14.68 -1.79 -10.12
C ALA A 1 -14.46 -2.44 -11.49
N ARG A 2 -15.13 -1.98 -12.56
CA ARG A 2 -14.92 -2.57 -13.91
C ARG A 2 -13.46 -2.46 -14.38
N GLU A 3 -12.87 -1.28 -14.29
CA GLU A 3 -11.48 -1.04 -14.70
C GLU A 3 -10.45 -1.77 -13.83
N THR A 4 -10.76 -1.98 -12.55
CA THR A 4 -9.89 -2.71 -11.61
C THR A 4 -9.99 -4.23 -11.81
N GLY A 5 -10.98 -4.74 -12.56
CA GLY A 5 -11.29 -6.17 -12.65
C GLY A 5 -11.81 -6.78 -11.34
N LEU A 6 -12.23 -5.95 -10.38
CA LEU A 6 -12.71 -6.38 -9.06
C LEU A 6 -14.22 -6.23 -8.98
N SER A 7 -14.88 -7.17 -8.29
CA SER A 7 -16.28 -6.97 -7.92
C SER A 7 -16.41 -5.78 -6.96
N ARG A 8 -17.59 -5.14 -6.94
CA ARG A 8 -17.87 -4.05 -6.00
C ARG A 8 -17.73 -4.51 -4.54
N GLU A 9 -18.20 -5.72 -4.26
CA GLU A 9 -18.09 -6.32 -2.92
C GLU A 9 -16.64 -6.52 -2.50
N GLN A 10 -15.79 -7.06 -3.40
CA GLN A 10 -14.38 -7.24 -3.09
C GLN A 10 -13.68 -5.90 -2.86
N LEU A 11 -13.99 -4.89 -3.68
CA LEU A 11 -13.45 -3.54 -3.52
C LEU A 11 -13.85 -2.94 -2.16
N TYR A 12 -15.14 -3.01 -1.78
CA TYR A 12 -15.59 -2.49 -0.49
C TYR A 12 -15.04 -3.28 0.69
N ARG A 13 -14.96 -4.61 0.61
CA ARG A 13 -14.39 -5.42 1.69
C ARG A 13 -12.90 -5.12 1.88
N SER A 14 -12.13 -5.08 0.79
CA SER A 14 -10.69 -4.85 0.82
C SER A 14 -10.31 -3.45 1.31
N PHE A 15 -11.09 -2.41 1.00
CA PHE A 15 -10.80 -1.02 1.39
C PHE A 15 -11.76 -0.45 2.44
N SER A 16 -12.43 -1.31 3.21
CA SER A 16 -13.18 -0.90 4.39
C SER A 16 -12.24 -0.55 5.56
N GLU A 17 -12.77 0.01 6.65
CA GLU A 17 -12.00 0.32 7.87
C GLU A 17 -11.25 -0.90 8.44
N ARG A 18 -11.82 -2.10 8.31
CA ARG A 18 -11.22 -3.38 8.73
C ARG A 18 -10.71 -4.20 7.54
N GLY A 19 -10.54 -3.56 6.39
CA GLY A 19 -10.10 -4.19 5.17
C GLY A 19 -8.64 -4.68 5.27
N ASN A 20 -8.31 -5.65 4.43
CA ASN A 20 -6.96 -6.15 4.27
C ASN A 20 -6.70 -6.39 2.77
N PRO A 21 -6.40 -5.33 2.01
CA PRO A 21 -6.14 -5.47 0.59
C PRO A 21 -4.81 -6.21 0.38
N THR A 22 -4.78 -7.14 -0.59
CA THR A 22 -3.50 -7.69 -1.04
C THR A 22 -2.73 -6.64 -1.87
N LEU A 23 -1.42 -6.80 -2.02
CA LEU A 23 -0.62 -5.93 -2.90
C LEU A 23 -1.17 -5.91 -4.34
N LYS A 24 -1.62 -7.06 -4.87
CA LYS A 24 -2.25 -7.15 -6.19
C LYS A 24 -3.51 -6.28 -6.27
N THR A 25 -4.36 -6.34 -5.24
CA THR A 25 -5.58 -5.54 -5.14
C THR A 25 -5.27 -4.04 -5.13
N LEU A 26 -4.26 -3.64 -4.34
CA LEU A 26 -3.82 -2.25 -4.27
C LEU A 26 -3.33 -1.75 -5.64
N LEU A 27 -2.42 -2.49 -6.29
CA LEU A 27 -1.87 -2.12 -7.60
C LEU A 27 -2.93 -2.03 -8.70
N ALA A 28 -3.94 -2.91 -8.68
CA ALA A 28 -5.05 -2.84 -9.63
C ALA A 28 -5.86 -1.54 -9.46
N VAL A 29 -6.04 -1.09 -8.22
CA VAL A 29 -6.77 0.15 -7.91
C VAL A 29 -5.96 1.38 -8.29
N THR A 30 -4.66 1.44 -7.93
CA THR A 30 -3.82 2.59 -8.28
C THR A 30 -3.76 2.82 -9.80
N ARG A 31 -3.62 1.73 -10.59
CA ARG A 31 -3.65 1.79 -12.06
C ARG A 31 -4.98 2.31 -12.60
N ALA A 32 -6.11 1.84 -12.09
CA ALA A 32 -7.42 2.31 -12.53
C ALA A 32 -7.67 3.78 -12.17
N LEU A 33 -7.06 4.28 -11.10
CA LEU A 33 -7.11 5.68 -10.72
C LEU A 33 -6.10 6.56 -11.48
N GLY A 34 -5.26 5.99 -12.34
CA GLY A 34 -4.22 6.73 -13.07
C GLY A 34 -3.09 7.22 -12.18
N VAL A 35 -2.81 6.53 -11.06
CA VAL A 35 -1.71 6.88 -10.14
C VAL A 35 -0.67 5.76 -10.05
N ASP A 36 0.60 6.14 -9.95
CA ASP A 36 1.71 5.22 -9.80
C ASP A 36 2.12 5.08 -8.34
N LEU A 37 2.39 3.84 -7.92
CA LEU A 37 2.98 3.54 -6.63
C LEU A 37 4.50 3.48 -6.77
N THR A 38 5.21 4.43 -6.17
CA THR A 38 6.67 4.46 -6.11
C THR A 38 7.16 4.13 -4.71
N THR A 39 8.23 3.36 -4.61
CA THR A 39 8.92 3.14 -3.34
C THR A 39 10.01 4.18 -3.14
N ARG A 40 10.27 4.56 -1.89
CA ARG A 40 11.46 5.29 -1.48
C ARG A 40 12.10 4.55 -0.32
N PRO A 41 13.43 4.56 -0.18
CA PRO A 41 14.07 4.07 1.02
C PRO A 41 13.48 4.78 2.24
N HIS A 42 13.27 4.04 3.34
CA HIS A 42 13.11 4.69 4.63
C HIS A 42 14.43 5.39 4.94
N GLU A 43 14.39 6.68 5.28
CA GLU A 43 15.54 7.27 5.95
C GLU A 43 15.77 6.42 7.21
N PRO A 44 16.97 5.84 7.39
CA PRO A 44 17.26 5.17 8.64
C PRO A 44 17.09 6.23 9.74
N SER A 45 16.03 6.09 10.56
CA SER A 45 15.87 6.92 11.74
C SER A 45 17.20 6.96 12.47
N ALA A 46 17.70 8.14 12.80
CA ALA A 46 18.95 8.40 13.52
C ALA A 46 19.01 7.79 14.95
N VAL A 47 18.20 6.77 15.21
CA VAL A 47 18.12 5.99 16.45
C VAL A 47 19.20 4.91 16.48
N PHE A 48 19.74 4.46 15.34
CA PHE A 48 20.82 3.47 15.30
C PHE A 48 22.22 4.04 15.56
N GLU A 49 22.39 5.36 15.63
CA GLU A 49 23.71 6.00 15.83
C GLU A 49 24.08 6.20 17.31
N ARG A 50 23.17 5.88 18.25
CA ARG A 50 23.40 6.03 19.71
C ARG A 50 23.61 4.72 20.47
N SER A 51 23.98 3.64 19.79
CA SER A 51 24.15 2.33 20.45
C SER A 51 25.45 1.60 20.07
N SER A 52 26.48 2.32 19.61
CA SER A 52 27.81 1.73 19.36
C SER A 52 28.95 2.49 20.03
N VAL A 53 28.66 3.28 21.06
CA VAL A 53 29.67 3.85 21.96
C VAL A 53 29.17 3.75 23.40
N ASP A 54 29.13 2.52 23.93
CA ASP A 54 29.28 2.18 25.35
C ASP A 54 29.81 0.73 25.43
#